data_AF-A0A939I6A5-F1
#
_entry.id   AF-A0A939I6A5-F1
#
_cell.length_a   1.000
_cell.length_b   1.000
_cell.length_c   1.000
_cell.angle_alpha   90.00
_cell.angle_beta   90.00
_cell.angle_gamma   90.00
#
_symmetry.space_group_name_H-M   'P 1'
#
loop_
_entity.id
_entity.type
_entity.pdbx_description
1 polymer ?
#
loop_
_entity_poly.entity_id
_entity_poly.type
_entity_poly.pdbx_seq_one_letter_code
_entity_poly.pdbx_strand_id
1 'polypeptide(L)'
;MALDVADLFKRLGKPAPPTGTPEWERANAALEDAFWVIAAQGHPGWSPERHPPVIRTLALAVADRRFRNPEGYVQEQAGEVSYRMPDGTPIGLALTRGEVALIERTAGRSGLRSVQARREVASRGLRTGYPFPDPEDSGGAA
;
A
#
# COMPACT_ATOMS: atom_id res chain seq x y z
N MET A 1 15.60 1.74 -8.55
CA MET A 1 15.97 3.17 -8.45
C MET A 1 15.65 3.60 -7.04
N ALA A 2 16.66 4.12 -6.33
CA ALA A 2 16.49 4.66 -4.99
C ALA A 2 15.65 5.95 -5.03
N LEU A 3 15.01 6.29 -3.92
CA LEU A 3 14.39 7.60 -3.70
C LEU A 3 15.48 8.66 -3.51
N ASP A 4 15.40 9.75 -4.29
CA ASP A 4 16.37 10.85 -4.24
C ASP A 4 15.68 12.22 -4.26
N VAL A 5 16.30 13.21 -3.62
CA VAL A 5 15.86 14.61 -3.59
C VAL A 5 15.82 15.20 -5.00
N ALA A 6 16.73 14.79 -5.89
CA ALA A 6 16.71 15.25 -7.27
C ALA A 6 15.41 14.89 -8.01
N ASP A 7 14.82 13.72 -7.72
CA ASP A 7 13.55 13.30 -8.30
C ASP A 7 12.37 14.15 -7.79
N LEU A 8 12.42 14.58 -6.52
CA LEU A 8 11.43 15.48 -5.94
C LEU A 8 11.48 16.86 -6.62
N PHE A 9 12.68 17.43 -6.76
CA PHE A 9 12.86 18.74 -7.39
C PHE A 9 12.53 18.73 -8.89
N LYS A 10 12.82 17.63 -9.59
CA LYS A 10 12.37 17.41 -10.97
C LYS A 10 10.85 17.49 -11.10
N ARG A 11 10.09 16.98 -10.12
CA ARG A 11 8.62 17.09 -10.10
C ARG A 11 8.13 18.49 -9.74
N LEU A 12 8.87 19.20 -8.90
CA LEU A 12 8.60 20.60 -8.58
C LEU A 12 8.90 21.55 -9.75
N GLY A 13 9.57 21.08 -10.81
CA GLY A 13 10.02 21.92 -11.92
C GLY A 13 11.16 22.87 -11.52
N LYS A 14 11.91 22.52 -10.46
CA LYS A 14 13.01 23.33 -9.92
C LYS A 14 14.33 22.57 -10.00
N PRO A 15 15.48 23.27 -10.11
CA PRO A 15 16.78 22.61 -9.98
C PRO A 15 16.93 22.04 -8.56
N ALA A 16 17.56 20.87 -8.45
CA ALA A 16 17.82 20.27 -7.15
C ALA A 16 18.83 21.13 -6.35
N PRO A 17 18.55 21.41 -5.06
CA PRO A 17 19.48 22.14 -4.22
C PRO A 17 20.73 21.28 -3.96
N PRO A 18 21.91 21.90 -3.78
CA PRO A 18 23.12 21.17 -3.40
C PRO A 18 22.95 20.44 -2.06
N THR A 19 23.58 19.27 -1.93
CA THR A 19 23.61 18.49 -0.70
C THR A 19 24.17 19.32 0.45
N GLY A 20 23.54 19.22 1.64
CA GLY A 20 23.94 19.97 2.85
C GLY A 20 23.42 21.40 2.92
N THR A 21 22.62 21.85 1.96
CA THR A 21 21.87 23.11 2.11
C THR A 21 20.62 22.92 2.98
N PRO A 22 20.15 23.95 3.70
CA PRO A 22 18.91 23.84 4.50
C PRO A 22 17.67 23.45 3.68
N GLU A 23 17.66 23.75 2.38
CA GLU A 23 16.58 23.32 1.48
C GLU A 23 16.70 21.82 1.15
N TRP A 24 17.92 21.34 0.89
CA TRP A 24 18.17 19.92 0.68
C TRP A 24 17.83 19.09 1.91
N GLU A 25 18.22 19.54 3.11
CA GLU A 25 17.92 18.84 4.37
C GLU A 25 16.41 18.73 4.62
N ARG A 26 15.67 19.83 4.40
CA ARG A 26 14.21 19.83 4.52
C ARG A 26 13.56 18.88 3.52
N ALA A 27 14.04 18.85 2.29
CA ALA A 27 13.53 17.96 1.25
C ALA A 27 13.85 16.49 1.55
N ASN A 28 15.06 16.20 2.04
CA ASN A 28 15.46 14.86 2.44
C ASN A 28 14.62 14.36 3.62
N ALA A 29 14.43 15.18 4.66
CA ALA A 29 13.60 14.83 5.81
C ALA A 29 12.14 14.55 5.38
N ALA A 30 11.55 15.40 4.53
CA ALA A 30 10.19 15.18 4.03
C ALA A 30 10.06 13.87 3.23
N LEU A 31 11.11 13.49 2.51
CA LEU A 31 11.15 12.28 1.71
C LEU A 31 11.32 11.02 2.58
N GLU A 32 12.19 11.07 3.58
CA GLU A 32 12.35 10.00 4.57
C GLU A 32 11.06 9.78 5.36
N ASP A 33 10.47 10.84 5.89
CA ASP A 33 9.20 10.77 6.63
C ASP A 33 8.10 10.13 5.78
N ALA A 34 7.95 10.59 4.54
CA ALA A 34 6.98 10.05 3.59
C ALA A 34 7.20 8.55 3.33
N PHE A 35 8.46 8.14 3.15
CA PHE A 35 8.79 6.74 2.91
C PHE A 35 8.46 5.86 4.12
N TRP A 36 8.84 6.27 5.33
CA TRP A 36 8.61 5.48 6.53
C TRP A 36 7.12 5.32 6.87
N VAL A 37 6.31 6.36 6.64
CA VAL A 37 4.85 6.27 6.76
C VAL A 37 4.28 5.23 5.79
N ILE A 38 4.76 5.21 4.55
CA ILE A 38 4.32 4.23 3.54
C ILE A 38 4.80 2.82 3.88
N ALA A 39 6.05 2.66 4.33
CA ALA A 39 6.63 1.38 4.71
C ALA A 39 5.90 0.78 5.93
N ALA A 40 5.53 1.60 6.90
CA ALA A 40 4.74 1.20 8.07
C ALA A 40 3.37 0.64 7.67
N GLN A 41 2.68 1.27 6.71
CA GLN A 41 1.41 0.75 6.18
C GLN A 41 1.60 -0.51 5.31
N GLY A 42 2.71 -0.57 4.57
CA GLY A 42 2.96 -1.52 3.49
C GLY A 42 3.64 -2.81 3.91
N HIS A 43 4.93 -2.96 3.61
CA HIS A 43 5.67 -4.21 3.87
C HIS A 43 6.96 -3.91 4.63
N PRO A 44 7.28 -4.64 5.72
CA PRO A 44 8.44 -4.36 6.57
C PRO A 44 9.79 -4.54 5.85
N GLY A 45 9.82 -5.31 4.77
CA GLY A 45 11.00 -5.50 3.93
C GLY A 45 11.25 -4.41 2.89
N TRP A 46 10.45 -3.33 2.87
CA TRP A 46 10.72 -2.19 1.99
C TRP A 46 11.75 -1.26 2.62
N SER A 47 12.75 -0.88 1.84
CA SER A 47 13.73 0.15 2.19
C SER A 47 13.77 1.24 1.12
N PRO A 48 14.34 2.43 1.40
CA PRO A 48 14.46 3.52 0.42
C PRO A 48 15.18 3.10 -0.88
N GLU A 49 16.04 2.08 -0.79
CA GLU A 49 16.78 1.50 -1.92
C GLU A 49 16.00 0.37 -2.60
N ARG A 50 15.18 -0.35 -1.82
CA ARG A 50 14.48 -1.57 -2.25
C ARG A 50 12.99 -1.49 -1.98
N HIS A 51 12.28 -0.98 -2.97
CA HIS A 51 10.81 -0.89 -2.97
C HIS A 51 10.23 -1.08 -4.38
N PRO A 52 8.94 -1.44 -4.52
CA PRO A 52 8.26 -1.43 -5.80
C PRO A 52 8.20 -0.03 -6.45
N PRO A 53 8.18 0.09 -7.79
CA PRO A 53 8.14 1.39 -8.47
C PRO A 53 6.96 2.29 -8.09
N VAL A 54 5.80 1.68 -7.77
CA VAL A 54 4.61 2.44 -7.34
C VAL A 54 4.85 3.15 -6.01
N ILE A 55 5.61 2.54 -5.10
CA ILE A 55 5.93 3.11 -3.78
C ILE A 55 6.79 4.35 -3.93
N ARG A 56 7.74 4.36 -4.88
CA ARG A 56 8.50 5.57 -5.23
C ARG A 56 7.58 6.72 -5.66
N THR A 57 6.61 6.44 -6.52
CA THR A 57 5.71 7.49 -7.01
C THR A 57 4.83 8.08 -5.91
N LEU A 58 4.42 7.24 -4.95
CA LEU A 58 3.64 7.64 -3.78
C LEU A 58 4.50 8.44 -2.79
N ALA A 59 5.70 7.96 -2.46
CA ALA A 59 6.63 8.65 -1.57
C ALA A 59 6.98 10.04 -2.09
N LEU A 60 7.26 10.18 -3.39
CA LEU A 60 7.50 11.49 -4.01
C LEU A 60 6.27 12.42 -3.96
N ALA A 61 5.06 11.89 -4.10
CA ALA A 61 3.84 12.69 -4.03
C ALA A 61 3.55 13.17 -2.59
N VAL A 62 3.72 12.29 -1.61
CA VAL A 62 3.56 12.63 -0.18
C VAL A 62 4.66 13.62 0.25
N ALA A 63 5.89 13.42 -0.16
CA ALA A 63 7.01 14.32 0.11
C ALA A 63 6.78 15.71 -0.49
N ASP A 64 6.26 15.81 -1.73
CA ASP A 64 5.88 17.09 -2.34
C ASP A 64 4.84 17.85 -1.50
N ARG A 65 3.80 17.16 -1.02
CA ARG A 65 2.77 17.75 -0.13
C ARG A 65 3.39 18.24 1.19
N ARG A 66 4.23 17.42 1.81
CA ARG A 66 4.90 17.73 3.09
C ARG A 66 5.94 18.85 2.96
N PHE A 67 6.60 18.96 1.82
CA PHE A 67 7.56 20.01 1.54
C PHE A 67 6.87 21.37 1.31
N ARG A 68 5.74 21.39 0.60
CA ARG A 68 4.97 22.63 0.35
C ARG A 68 4.21 23.14 1.57
N ASN A 69 3.67 22.24 2.39
CA ASN A 69 2.91 22.59 3.58
C ASN A 69 3.49 21.86 4.81
N PRO A 70 4.60 22.37 5.37
CA PRO A 70 5.28 21.71 6.48
C PRO A 70 4.49 21.76 7.79
N GLU A 71 3.76 22.85 8.02
CA GLU A 71 2.96 23.09 9.23
C GLU A 71 1.58 22.41 9.19
N GLY A 72 1.18 21.87 8.03
CA GLY A 72 -0.08 21.16 7.87
C GLY A 72 -1.32 22.05 8.02
N TYR A 73 -1.23 23.33 7.66
CA TYR A 73 -2.37 24.23 7.75
C TYR A 73 -3.48 23.81 6.77
N VAL A 74 -4.71 23.73 7.28
CA VAL A 74 -5.94 23.36 6.52
C VAL A 74 -6.70 24.61 6.07
N GLN A 75 -6.58 25.67 6.85
CA GLN A 75 -7.09 27.00 6.55
C GLN A 75 -5.99 28.01 6.84
N GLU A 76 -5.68 28.82 5.84
CA GLU A 76 -4.84 30.00 6.00
C GLU A 76 -5.73 31.23 5.80
N GLN A 77 -5.81 32.08 6.82
CA GLN A 77 -6.53 33.34 6.76
C GLN A 77 -5.50 34.46 6.68
N ALA A 78 -5.32 35.02 5.49
CA ALA A 78 -4.45 36.16 5.25
C ALA A 78 -5.34 37.40 5.00
N GLY A 79 -5.64 38.15 6.05
CA GLY A 79 -6.49 39.34 5.97
C GLY A 79 -7.95 39.01 5.61
N GLU A 80 -8.45 39.56 4.50
CA GLU A 80 -9.83 39.35 4.01
C GLU A 80 -10.03 38.06 3.20
N VAL A 81 -8.95 37.39 2.79
CA VAL A 81 -9.05 36.19 1.95
C VAL A 81 -8.87 34.94 2.81
N SER A 82 -9.90 34.09 2.83
CA SER A 82 -9.82 32.76 3.42
C SER A 82 -9.61 31.72 2.33
N TYR A 83 -8.51 30.98 2.40
CA TYR A 83 -8.28 29.82 1.53
C TYR A 83 -8.50 28.56 2.37
N ARG A 84 -9.56 27.83 2.06
CA ARG A 84 -9.82 26.50 2.65
C ARG A 84 -9.43 25.45 1.62
N MET A 85 -8.48 24.58 1.96
CA MET A 85 -8.27 23.38 1.14
C MET A 85 -9.54 22.52 1.18
N PRO A 86 -10.01 21.96 0.06
CA PRO A 86 -11.23 21.16 0.04
C PRO A 86 -11.11 19.96 0.98
N ASP A 87 -12.14 19.76 1.81
CA ASP A 87 -12.28 18.68 2.78
C ASP A 87 -12.12 17.33 2.07
N GLY A 88 -10.93 16.72 2.19
CA GLY A 88 -10.57 15.48 1.50
C GLY A 88 -9.19 15.48 0.86
N THR A 89 -8.53 16.65 0.76
CA THR A 89 -7.15 16.72 0.32
C THR A 89 -6.23 16.29 1.47
N PRO A 90 -5.39 15.26 1.30
CA PRO A 90 -4.44 14.81 2.33
C PRO A 90 -3.44 15.95 2.64
N ILE A 91 -3.27 16.23 3.92
CA ILE A 91 -2.38 17.29 4.40
C ILE A 91 -1.05 16.69 4.84
N GLY A 92 0.05 17.27 4.36
CA GLY A 92 1.40 16.86 4.73
C GLY A 92 1.65 15.36 4.53
N LEU A 93 1.90 14.65 5.62
CA LEU A 93 2.21 13.22 5.66
C LEU A 93 0.98 12.30 5.67
N ALA A 94 -0.24 12.85 5.71
CA ALA A 94 -1.44 12.03 5.70
C ALA A 94 -1.56 11.26 4.37
N LEU A 95 -1.85 9.97 4.46
CA LEU A 95 -2.15 9.13 3.31
C LEU A 95 -3.65 9.19 3.01
N THR A 96 -4.01 9.29 1.74
CA THR A 96 -5.41 9.14 1.30
C THR A 96 -5.85 7.69 1.34
N ARG A 97 -7.17 7.45 1.38
CA ARG A 97 -7.75 6.11 1.25
C ARG A 97 -7.29 5.40 -0.04
N GLY A 98 -7.14 6.13 -1.15
CA GLY A 98 -6.69 5.57 -2.42
C GLY A 98 -5.22 5.15 -2.38
N GLU A 99 -4.36 5.95 -1.74
CA GLU A 99 -2.94 5.63 -1.53
C GLU A 99 -2.79 4.43 -0.60
N VAL A 100 -3.53 4.38 0.52
CA VAL A 100 -3.56 3.22 1.43
C VAL A 100 -3.96 1.95 0.68
N ALA A 101 -5.03 1.99 -0.11
CA ALA A 101 -5.48 0.83 -0.89
C ALA A 101 -4.42 0.37 -1.92
N LEU A 102 -3.69 1.30 -2.53
CA LEU A 102 -2.58 0.97 -3.44
C LEU A 102 -1.40 0.35 -2.70
N ILE A 103 -1.05 0.87 -1.53
CA ILE A 103 0.02 0.35 -0.67
C ILE A 103 -0.32 -1.08 -0.25
N GLU A 104 -1.54 -1.32 0.22
CA GLU A 104 -2.02 -2.65 0.63
C GLU A 104 -2.03 -3.65 -0.52
N ARG A 105 -2.51 -3.24 -1.71
CA ARG A 105 -2.42 -4.04 -2.93
C ARG A 105 -0.98 -4.43 -3.24
N THR A 106 -0.08 -3.47 -3.18
CA THR A 106 1.34 -3.66 -3.53
C THR A 106 2.08 -4.49 -2.48
N ALA A 107 1.68 -4.39 -1.22
CA ALA A 107 2.18 -5.22 -0.12
C ALA A 107 1.63 -6.65 -0.15
N GLY A 108 0.76 -6.99 -1.11
CA GLY A 108 0.13 -8.32 -1.21
C GLY A 108 -0.91 -8.58 -0.11
N ARG A 109 -1.45 -7.51 0.49
CA ARG A 109 -2.50 -7.58 1.53
C ARG A 109 -3.92 -7.44 0.96
N SER A 110 -4.09 -7.24 -0.35
CA SER A 110 -5.41 -7.09 -0.96
C SER A 110 -5.95 -8.40 -1.55
N GLY A 111 -7.14 -8.82 -1.12
CA GLY A 111 -8.03 -9.73 -1.85
C GLY A 111 -7.73 -11.23 -1.70
N LEU A 112 -8.81 -12.01 -1.55
CA LEU A 112 -8.92 -13.47 -1.42
C LEU A 112 -7.63 -14.26 -1.70
N ARG A 113 -7.03 -14.81 -0.63
CA ARG A 113 -6.02 -15.87 -0.76
C ARG A 113 -6.70 -17.20 -0.96
N SER A 114 -6.45 -17.85 -2.10
CA SER A 114 -6.69 -19.29 -2.24
C SER A 114 -5.70 -20.02 -1.34
N VAL A 115 -6.13 -20.44 -0.15
CA VAL A 115 -5.38 -21.39 0.66
C VAL A 115 -5.53 -22.74 -0.01
N GLN A 116 -4.42 -23.39 -0.38
CA GLN A 116 -4.46 -24.80 -0.72
C GLN A 116 -4.89 -25.56 0.54
N ALA A 117 -6.19 -25.86 0.65
CA ALA A 117 -6.66 -26.80 1.64
C ALA A 117 -6.13 -28.18 1.24
N ARG A 118 -5.05 -28.63 1.89
CA ARG A 118 -4.68 -30.04 1.85
C ARG A 118 -5.81 -30.79 2.54
N ARG A 119 -6.71 -31.37 1.75
CA ARG A 119 -7.79 -32.20 2.26
C ARG A 119 -7.17 -33.50 2.76
N GLU A 120 -6.76 -33.54 4.02
CA GLU A 120 -6.54 -34.80 4.73
C GLU A 120 -7.92 -35.41 5.01
N VAL A 121 -8.50 -36.04 3.99
CA VAL A 121 -9.49 -37.07 4.26
C VAL A 121 -8.69 -38.24 4.80
N ALA A 122 -8.64 -38.38 6.13
CA ALA A 122 -8.52 -39.72 6.68
C ALA A 122 -9.72 -40.48 6.13
N SER A 123 -9.50 -41.27 5.08
CA SER A 123 -10.47 -42.24 4.61
C SER A 123 -10.59 -43.28 5.72
N ARG A 124 -11.34 -42.95 6.76
CA ARG A 124 -11.68 -43.86 7.85
C ARG A 124 -12.66 -44.87 7.25
N GLY A 125 -12.10 -45.86 6.58
CA GLY A 125 -12.79 -46.95 5.90
C GLY A 125 -13.89 -46.45 4.98
N LEU A 126 -13.56 -46.15 3.72
CA LEU A 126 -14.58 -46.29 2.69
C LEU A 126 -15.07 -47.73 2.79
N ARG A 127 -16.27 -47.93 3.35
CA ARG A 127 -17.02 -49.16 3.15
C ARG A 127 -17.13 -49.31 1.65
N THR A 128 -16.39 -50.28 1.13
CA THR A 128 -16.41 -50.67 -0.29
C THR A 128 -17.67 -51.52 -0.47
N GLY A 129 -18.82 -50.89 -0.33
CA GLY A 129 -20.13 -51.53 -0.46
C GLY A 129 -21.10 -50.51 -1.01
N TYR A 130 -21.68 -50.83 -2.16
CA TYR A 130 -22.79 -50.06 -2.71
C TYR A 130 -23.89 -49.94 -1.63
N PRO A 131 -24.51 -48.76 -1.43
CA PRO A 131 -25.57 -48.58 -0.44
C PRO A 131 -26.91 -49.20 -0.88
N PHE A 132 -26.91 -49.92 -2.00
CA PHE A 132 -28.04 -50.66 -2.53
C PHE A 132 -27.65 -52.13 -2.63
N PRO A 133 -28.58 -53.07 -2.34
CA PRO A 133 -28.34 -54.47 -2.63
C PRO A 133 -27.98 -54.62 -4.12
N ASP A 134 -27.02 -55.48 -4.41
CA ASP A 134 -26.61 -55.75 -5.79
C ASP A 134 -27.84 -56.25 -6.58
N PRO A 135 -28.00 -55.84 -7.86
CA PRO A 135 -29.17 -56.22 -8.65
C PRO A 135 -29.33 -57.75 -8.78
N GLU A 136 -28.26 -58.52 -8.56
CA GLU A 136 -28.28 -59.99 -8.56
C GLU A 136 -28.94 -60.61 -7.31
N ASP A 137 -29.06 -59.88 -6.20
CA ASP A 137 -29.72 -60.36 -4.96
C ASP A 137 -31.26 -60.22 -5.02
N SER A 138 -31.81 -59.61 -6.07
CA SER A 138 -33.25 -59.33 -6.20
C SER A 138 -34.04 -60.33 -7.05
N GLY A 139 -33.38 -61.36 -7.58
CA GLY A 139 -33.99 -62.40 -8.42
C GLY A 139 -33.94 -63.79 -7.79
N GLY A 140 -34.87 -64.13 -6.89
CA GLY A 140 -34.95 -65.50 -6.40
C GLY A 140 -35.98 -65.77 -5.30
N ALA A 141 -37.26 -65.82 -5.67
CA ALA A 141 -38.26 -66.70 -5.05
C ALA A 141 -39.52 -66.75 -5.93
N ALA A 142 -39.60 -67.79 -6.77
CA ALA A 142 -40.86 -68.38 -7.22
C ALA A 142 -41.09 -69.64 -6.38
#